data_AF-A0AAW0A3C2-F1
#
_entry.id   AF-A0AAW0A3C2-F1
#
_cell.length_a   1.000
_cell.length_b   1.000
_cell.length_c   1.000
_cell.angle_alpha   90.00
_cell.angle_beta   90.00
_cell.angle_gamma   90.00
#
_symmetry.space_group_name_H-M   'P 1'
#
loop_
_entity.id
_entity.type
_entity.pdbx_description
1 polymer ?
#
loop_
_entity_poly.entity_id
_entity_poly.type
_entity_poly.pdbx_seq_one_letter_code
_entity_poly.pdbx_strand_id
1 'polypeptide(L)'
;MAPLGVGLAMIGFGLSKSFWVLLAFRCAQGAFNGNLGVAKRVMNEISDPTNVAEIFSYLQLMWSIGSTASPFMGGFLANAAVKWPDTLGRIKILRLHPYFLPCAVAGGVALAGFGFAVAGLRETLPSLKEHNNEQFESPPTETDPLLPAGSASVNPTSDNLNSDTINAEVTPSFLELFTPKVRIALLNHACLCFCDMAYHALIPLTPRHRSHNGLMRNLQRDHTSPIRRRLIRYFGARRIFTSAFVAYFGVFATYPLLSILARRAGHVDAAVIVVLVCQLSSSCMMFIMDSAPNHRIVGSVTGLSQMVGTVFRGIAPVISRTSLFAVSVKHNIVGGYLVYIILACISYGALRCTLTLPLA
;
A
#
# COMPACT_ATOMS: atom_id res chain seq x y z
N MET A 1 -14.13 10.59 6.43
CA MET A 1 -13.47 11.88 6.10
C MET A 1 -12.33 11.77 5.07
N ALA A 2 -11.46 10.77 5.15
CA ALA A 2 -10.39 10.56 4.16
C ALA A 2 -10.81 10.60 2.66
N PRO A 3 -11.81 9.81 2.19
CA PRO A 3 -12.20 9.81 0.78
C PRO A 3 -12.80 11.15 0.31
N LEU A 4 -13.45 11.91 1.22
CA LEU A 4 -13.91 13.28 0.95
C LEU A 4 -12.72 14.21 0.65
N GLY A 5 -11.71 14.20 1.52
CA GLY A 5 -10.50 15.02 1.34
C GLY A 5 -9.71 14.67 0.08
N VAL A 6 -9.54 13.38 -0.21
CA VAL A 6 -8.88 12.92 -1.46
C VAL A 6 -9.69 13.32 -2.69
N GLY A 7 -11.02 13.17 -2.65
CA GLY A 7 -11.90 13.54 -3.75
C GLY A 7 -11.85 15.03 -4.08
N LEU A 8 -11.99 15.89 -3.06
CA LEU A 8 -11.89 17.35 -3.22
C LEU A 8 -10.50 17.79 -3.70
N ALA A 9 -9.44 17.22 -3.13
CA ALA A 9 -8.08 17.53 -3.55
C ALA A 9 -7.78 17.06 -4.99
N MET A 10 -8.37 15.95 -5.44
CA MET A 10 -8.25 15.48 -6.83
C MET A 10 -8.96 16.40 -7.83
N ILE A 11 -10.15 16.88 -7.49
CA ILE A 11 -10.88 17.86 -8.31
C ILE A 11 -10.06 19.17 -8.38
N GLY A 12 -9.62 19.68 -7.23
CA GLY A 12 -8.78 20.89 -7.16
C GLY A 12 -7.47 20.77 -7.94
N PHE A 13 -6.83 19.59 -7.91
CA PHE A 13 -5.63 19.31 -8.71
C PHE A 13 -5.88 19.46 -10.22
N GLY A 14 -7.05 19.02 -10.71
CA GLY A 14 -7.41 19.11 -12.13
C GLY A 14 -7.74 20.52 -12.62
N LEU A 15 -8.25 21.40 -11.75
CA LEU A 15 -8.51 22.82 -12.07
C LEU A 15 -7.27 23.71 -11.94
N SER A 16 -6.18 23.22 -11.37
CA SER A 16 -5.03 24.08 -11.11
C SER A 16 -4.13 24.26 -12.34
N LYS A 17 -3.55 25.45 -12.48
CA LYS A 17 -2.55 25.80 -13.51
C LYS A 17 -1.18 26.17 -12.95
N SER A 18 -1.10 26.39 -11.64
CA SER A 18 0.14 26.79 -10.98
C SER A 18 0.81 25.58 -10.35
N PHE A 19 2.10 25.40 -10.63
CA PHE A 19 2.90 24.31 -10.07
C PHE A 19 2.77 24.20 -8.55
N TRP A 20 2.85 25.33 -7.83
CA TRP A 20 2.76 25.36 -6.36
C TRP A 20 1.40 24.92 -5.84
N VAL A 21 0.33 25.29 -6.54
CA VAL A 21 -1.03 24.88 -6.19
C VAL A 21 -1.25 23.39 -6.51
N LEU A 22 -0.70 22.89 -7.62
CA LEU A 22 -0.70 21.44 -7.91
C LEU A 22 0.04 20.67 -6.81
N LEU A 23 1.20 21.17 -6.38
CA LEU A 23 2.00 20.57 -5.32
C LEU A 23 1.22 20.54 -4.00
N ALA A 24 0.58 21.65 -3.62
CA ALA A 24 -0.26 21.73 -2.43
C ALA A 24 -1.39 20.68 -2.47
N PHE A 25 -2.08 20.54 -3.59
CA PHE A 25 -3.11 19.50 -3.74
C PHE A 25 -2.55 18.08 -3.70
N ARG A 26 -1.32 17.83 -4.19
CA ARG A 26 -0.67 16.52 -4.03
C ARG A 26 -0.30 16.22 -2.60
N CYS A 27 0.19 17.21 -1.86
CA CYS A 27 0.41 17.06 -0.43
C CYS A 27 -0.90 16.79 0.32
N ALA A 28 -1.98 17.50 -0.02
CA ALA A 28 -3.31 17.27 0.56
C ALA A 28 -3.83 15.85 0.27
N GLN A 29 -3.70 15.37 -0.97
CA GLN A 29 -4.03 13.99 -1.31
C GLN A 29 -3.25 12.98 -0.47
N GLY A 30 -1.95 13.22 -0.23
CA GLY A 30 -1.12 12.39 0.64
C GLY A 30 -1.61 12.40 2.09
N ALA A 31 -1.91 13.58 2.63
CA ALA A 31 -2.41 13.74 4.00
C ALA A 31 -3.74 13.01 4.23
N PHE A 32 -4.64 13.04 3.26
CA PHE A 32 -5.94 12.36 3.35
C PHE A 32 -5.89 10.86 2.99
N ASN A 33 -4.73 10.32 2.58
CA ASN A 33 -4.57 8.91 2.19
C ASN A 33 -4.23 7.96 3.37
N GLY A 34 -4.60 8.33 4.60
CA GLY A 34 -4.39 7.53 5.82
C GLY A 34 -5.46 6.46 6.10
N ASN A 35 -6.43 6.28 5.19
CA ASN A 35 -7.60 5.42 5.44
C ASN A 35 -7.31 3.92 5.52
N LEU A 36 -6.18 3.47 4.98
CA LEU A 36 -5.84 2.04 4.92
C LEU A 36 -5.67 1.41 6.31
N GLY A 37 -5.15 2.18 7.28
CA GLY A 37 -5.02 1.72 8.67
C GLY A 37 -6.39 1.50 9.33
N VAL A 38 -7.28 2.49 9.20
CA VAL A 38 -8.66 2.42 9.73
C VAL A 38 -9.46 1.32 9.06
N ALA A 39 -9.36 1.19 7.73
CA ALA A 39 -10.03 0.11 7.01
C ALA A 39 -9.58 -1.28 7.49
N LYS A 40 -8.28 -1.48 7.70
CA LYS A 40 -7.73 -2.73 8.24
C LYS A 40 -8.18 -3.01 9.67
N ARG A 41 -8.38 -1.97 10.49
CA ARG A 41 -8.96 -2.08 11.84
C ARG A 41 -10.39 -2.58 11.80
N VAL A 42 -11.25 -1.86 11.08
CA VAL A 42 -12.66 -2.23 10.93
C VAL A 42 -12.79 -3.63 10.35
N MET A 43 -12.00 -3.97 9.32
CA MET A 43 -11.97 -5.33 8.77
C MET A 43 -11.58 -6.37 9.82
N ASN A 44 -10.60 -6.10 10.67
CA ASN A 44 -10.20 -7.03 11.72
C ASN A 44 -11.29 -7.20 12.79
N GLU A 45 -11.97 -6.12 13.17
CA GLU A 45 -13.07 -6.14 14.15
C GLU A 45 -14.29 -6.93 13.67
N ILE A 46 -14.61 -6.87 12.37
CA ILE A 46 -15.70 -7.66 11.78
C ILE A 46 -15.27 -9.07 11.35
N SER A 47 -13.98 -9.40 11.45
CA SER A 47 -13.43 -10.69 10.98
C SER A 47 -13.25 -11.67 12.12
N ASP A 48 -13.73 -12.90 11.92
CA ASP A 48 -13.36 -14.04 12.75
C ASP A 48 -12.02 -14.68 12.29
N PRO A 49 -11.29 -15.40 13.17
CA PRO A 49 -10.05 -16.11 12.82
C PRO A 49 -10.18 -17.07 11.63
N THR A 50 -11.39 -17.58 11.38
CA THR A 50 -11.72 -18.48 10.28
C THR A 50 -11.86 -17.75 8.94
N ASN A 51 -12.29 -16.48 8.95
CA ASN A 51 -12.64 -15.70 7.75
C ASN A 51 -11.68 -14.52 7.47
N VAL A 52 -10.78 -14.20 8.41
CA VAL A 52 -9.85 -13.06 8.30
C VAL A 52 -9.02 -13.09 7.01
N ALA A 53 -8.52 -14.26 6.61
CA ALA A 53 -7.71 -14.38 5.39
C ALA A 53 -8.51 -14.07 4.11
N GLU A 54 -9.80 -14.38 4.12
CA GLU A 54 -10.70 -14.08 3.02
C GLU A 54 -11.04 -12.59 2.96
N ILE A 55 -11.38 -11.99 4.10
CA ILE A 55 -11.68 -10.54 4.18
C ILE A 55 -10.48 -9.70 3.73
N PHE A 56 -9.27 -10.02 4.21
CA PHE A 56 -8.04 -9.31 3.79
C PHE A 56 -7.70 -9.50 2.31
N SER A 57 -8.11 -10.61 1.69
CA SER A 57 -7.88 -10.83 0.27
C SER A 57 -8.70 -9.90 -0.64
N TYR A 58 -9.88 -9.46 -0.19
CA TYR A 58 -10.70 -8.49 -0.92
C TYR A 58 -10.03 -7.11 -1.00
N LEU A 59 -9.24 -6.72 0.00
CA LEU A 59 -8.51 -5.46 -0.02
C LEU A 59 -7.53 -5.40 -1.20
N GLN A 60 -6.77 -6.47 -1.41
CA GLN A 60 -5.84 -6.54 -2.54
C GLN A 60 -6.56 -6.70 -3.88
N LEU A 61 -7.69 -7.40 -3.89
CA LEU A 61 -8.54 -7.51 -5.09
C LEU A 61 -8.99 -6.13 -5.56
N MET A 62 -9.51 -5.30 -4.65
CA MET A 62 -9.95 -3.94 -4.96
C MET A 62 -8.79 -3.05 -5.45
N TRP A 63 -7.62 -3.18 -4.82
CA TRP A 63 -6.40 -2.49 -5.29
C TRP A 63 -6.05 -2.88 -6.74
N SER A 64 -6.10 -4.17 -7.06
CA SER A 64 -5.83 -4.67 -8.41
C SER A 64 -6.84 -4.11 -9.42
N ILE A 65 -8.14 -4.13 -9.12
CA ILE A 65 -9.19 -3.59 -9.98
C ILE A 65 -8.96 -2.09 -10.22
N GLY A 66 -8.80 -1.31 -9.15
CA GLY A 66 -8.57 0.14 -9.24
C GLY A 66 -7.31 0.46 -10.03
N SER A 67 -6.24 -0.28 -9.79
CA SER A 67 -4.98 -0.08 -10.47
C SER A 67 -5.05 -0.42 -11.97
N THR A 68 -5.93 -1.36 -12.38
CA THR A 68 -6.21 -1.73 -13.78
C THR A 68 -7.09 -0.70 -14.48
N ALA A 69 -8.16 -0.27 -13.82
CA ALA A 69 -9.08 0.74 -14.35
C ALA A 69 -8.41 2.12 -14.48
N SER A 70 -7.46 2.45 -13.60
CA SER A 70 -6.89 3.80 -13.53
C SER A 70 -6.15 4.25 -14.81
N PRO A 71 -5.21 3.50 -15.41
CA PRO A 71 -4.58 3.90 -16.67
C PRO A 71 -5.55 3.93 -17.85
N PHE A 72 -6.53 3.02 -17.87
CA PHE A 72 -7.56 2.99 -18.92
C PHE A 72 -8.39 4.28 -18.88
N MET A 73 -8.93 4.63 -17.71
CA MET A 73 -9.70 5.86 -17.53
C MET A 73 -8.83 7.11 -17.73
N GLY A 74 -7.63 7.14 -17.14
CA GLY A 74 -6.72 8.28 -17.25
C GLY A 74 -6.30 8.56 -18.69
N GLY A 75 -6.01 7.52 -19.47
CA GLY A 75 -5.64 7.65 -20.89
C GLY A 75 -6.84 7.92 -21.80
N PHE A 76 -7.99 7.30 -21.54
CA PHE A 76 -9.19 7.46 -22.36
C PHE A 76 -9.79 8.86 -22.26
N LEU A 77 -9.85 9.42 -21.04
CA LEU A 77 -10.40 10.75 -20.77
C LEU A 77 -9.39 11.90 -20.92
N ALA A 78 -8.10 11.60 -21.13
CA ALA A 78 -7.11 12.65 -21.40
C ALA A 78 -7.44 13.38 -22.72
N ASN A 79 -7.29 14.71 -22.71
CA ASN A 79 -7.55 15.57 -23.88
C ASN A 79 -8.96 15.40 -24.47
N ALA A 80 -9.97 15.18 -23.62
CA ALA A 80 -11.34 14.93 -24.04
C ALA A 80 -11.93 16.03 -24.95
N ALA A 81 -11.53 17.30 -24.77
CA ALA A 81 -12.02 18.41 -25.59
C ALA A 81 -11.55 18.33 -27.05
N VAL A 82 -10.39 17.71 -27.32
CA VAL A 82 -9.86 17.48 -28.67
C VAL A 82 -10.45 16.19 -29.26
N LYS A 83 -10.65 15.17 -28.42
CA LYS A 83 -11.15 13.86 -28.83
C LYS A 83 -12.64 13.85 -29.19
N TRP A 84 -13.43 14.69 -28.52
CA TRP A 84 -14.87 14.83 -28.76
C TRP A 84 -15.25 16.31 -28.99
N PRO A 85 -14.96 16.86 -30.17
CA PRO A 85 -15.14 18.29 -30.46
C PRO A 85 -16.62 18.72 -30.39
N ASP A 86 -17.55 17.86 -30.78
CA ASP A 86 -18.97 18.20 -30.90
C ASP A 86 -19.74 18.23 -29.57
N THR A 87 -19.32 17.44 -28.57
CA THR A 87 -19.98 17.34 -27.26
C THR A 87 -19.16 18.05 -26.18
N LEU A 88 -18.03 17.44 -25.79
CA LEU A 88 -17.20 17.92 -24.68
C LEU A 88 -16.29 19.09 -25.08
N GLY A 89 -16.01 19.22 -26.36
CA GLY A 89 -15.27 20.34 -26.93
C GLY A 89 -15.99 21.67 -26.80
N ARG A 90 -17.31 21.73 -26.57
CA ARG A 90 -18.04 23.01 -26.39
C ARG A 90 -17.80 23.65 -25.02
N ILE A 91 -17.33 22.88 -24.04
CA ILE A 91 -17.16 23.36 -22.66
C ILE A 91 -15.80 24.05 -22.50
N LYS A 92 -15.81 25.35 -22.18
CA LYS A 92 -14.59 26.17 -22.02
C LYS A 92 -13.63 25.61 -20.97
N ILE A 93 -14.13 25.04 -19.86
CA ILE A 93 -13.28 24.48 -18.79
C ILE A 93 -12.46 23.27 -19.27
N LEU A 94 -13.02 22.43 -20.15
CA LEU A 94 -12.36 21.23 -20.67
C LEU A 94 -11.31 21.54 -21.73
N ARG A 95 -11.48 22.65 -22.47
CA ARG A 95 -10.43 23.18 -23.36
C ARG A 95 -9.29 23.79 -22.56
N LEU A 96 -9.62 24.50 -21.48
CA LEU A 96 -8.64 25.20 -20.64
C LEU A 96 -7.85 24.25 -19.73
N HIS A 97 -8.47 23.13 -19.34
CA HIS A 97 -7.88 22.10 -18.47
C HIS A 97 -8.03 20.71 -19.11
N PRO A 98 -7.07 20.30 -19.97
CA PRO A 98 -7.14 19.02 -20.69
C PRO A 98 -7.11 17.77 -19.78
N TYR A 99 -6.62 17.92 -18.54
CA TYR A 99 -6.54 16.85 -17.54
C TYR A 99 -7.60 16.98 -16.43
N PHE A 100 -8.52 17.94 -16.52
CA PHE A 100 -9.56 18.10 -15.52
C PHE A 100 -10.53 16.91 -15.50
N LEU A 101 -10.95 16.42 -16.68
CA LEU A 101 -11.94 15.34 -16.79
C LEU A 101 -11.51 14.02 -16.10
N PRO A 102 -10.30 13.46 -16.34
CA PRO A 102 -9.87 12.27 -15.61
C PRO A 102 -9.75 12.50 -14.10
N CYS A 103 -9.36 13.71 -13.66
CA CYS A 103 -9.30 14.07 -12.25
C CYS A 103 -10.70 14.21 -11.61
N ALA A 104 -11.66 14.79 -12.33
CA ALA A 104 -13.04 14.94 -11.87
C ALA A 104 -13.73 13.58 -11.72
N VAL A 105 -13.54 12.67 -12.67
CA VAL A 105 -14.08 11.31 -12.56
C VAL A 105 -13.45 10.55 -11.41
N ALA A 106 -12.13 10.59 -11.26
CA ALA A 106 -11.44 9.95 -10.13
C ALA A 106 -11.90 10.52 -8.77
N GLY A 107 -12.04 11.85 -8.67
CA GLY A 107 -12.57 12.51 -7.49
C GLY A 107 -14.03 12.15 -7.21
N GLY A 108 -14.87 12.08 -8.26
CA GLY A 108 -16.26 11.67 -8.17
C GLY A 108 -16.44 10.24 -7.64
N VAL A 109 -15.61 9.30 -8.11
CA VAL A 109 -15.62 7.91 -7.58
C VAL A 109 -15.28 7.89 -6.08
N ALA A 110 -14.30 8.69 -5.64
CA ALA A 110 -13.95 8.79 -4.22
C ALA A 110 -15.09 9.41 -3.38
N LEU A 111 -15.75 10.44 -3.90
CA LEU A 111 -16.90 11.08 -3.25
C LEU A 111 -18.12 10.16 -3.20
N ALA A 112 -18.40 9.41 -4.26
CA ALA A 112 -19.47 8.40 -4.27
C ALA A 112 -19.20 7.29 -3.24
N GLY A 113 -17.95 6.83 -3.14
CA GLY A 113 -17.54 5.88 -2.10
C GLY A 113 -17.71 6.46 -0.69
N PHE A 114 -17.44 7.75 -0.49
CA PHE A 114 -17.74 8.42 0.77
C PHE A 114 -19.24 8.50 1.06
N GLY A 115 -20.06 8.83 0.07
CA GLY A 115 -21.52 8.85 0.21
C GLY A 115 -22.08 7.48 0.59
N PHE A 116 -21.61 6.42 -0.08
CA PHE A 116 -21.96 5.04 0.26
C PHE A 116 -21.51 4.68 1.68
N ALA A 117 -20.31 5.12 2.09
CA ALA A 117 -19.82 4.87 3.43
C ALA A 117 -20.68 5.57 4.51
N VAL A 118 -21.06 6.82 4.30
CA VAL A 118 -21.90 7.58 5.24
C VAL A 118 -23.32 7.00 5.32
N ALA A 119 -23.88 6.55 4.19
CA ALA A 119 -25.22 5.97 4.16
C ALA A 119 -25.27 4.51 4.65
N GLY A 120 -24.17 3.76 4.50
CA GLY A 120 -24.14 2.30 4.69
C GLY A 120 -23.33 1.78 5.87
N LEU A 121 -22.32 2.51 6.38
CA LEU A 121 -21.61 2.07 7.58
C LEU A 121 -22.37 2.53 8.83
N ARG A 122 -23.04 1.58 9.47
CA ARG A 122 -23.52 1.73 10.85
C ARG A 122 -22.33 1.59 11.80
N GLU A 123 -22.27 2.42 12.84
CA GLU A 123 -21.16 2.45 13.81
C GLU A 123 -20.78 1.04 14.28
N THR A 124 -19.55 0.62 13.99
CA THR A 124 -19.05 -0.73 14.29
C THR A 124 -18.45 -0.83 15.69
N LEU A 125 -18.03 0.30 16.29
CA LEU A 125 -17.29 0.28 17.55
C LEU A 125 -18.19 -0.12 18.74
N PRO A 126 -17.89 -1.23 19.45
CA PRO A 126 -18.68 -1.67 20.61
C PRO A 126 -18.66 -0.65 21.76
N SER A 127 -17.51 0.01 22.01
CA SER A 127 -17.37 0.95 23.13
C SER A 127 -18.16 2.26 22.96
N LEU A 128 -18.43 2.70 21.72
CA LEU A 128 -19.33 3.83 21.45
C LEU A 128 -20.80 3.40 21.37
N LYS A 129 -21.06 2.11 21.18
CA LYS A 129 -22.40 1.53 21.23
C LYS A 129 -22.89 1.39 22.68
N GLU A 130 -21.99 1.03 23.59
CA GLU A 130 -22.25 1.07 25.04
C GLU A 130 -22.41 2.51 25.55
N HIS A 131 -21.50 3.44 25.22
CA HIS A 131 -21.61 4.83 25.68
C HIS A 131 -22.88 5.56 25.17
N ASN A 132 -23.33 5.26 23.94
CA ASN A 132 -24.60 5.77 23.43
C ASN A 132 -25.84 5.11 24.07
N ASN A 133 -25.74 3.85 24.51
CA ASN A 133 -26.83 3.19 25.23
C ASN A 133 -26.90 3.69 26.69
N GLU A 134 -25.76 3.92 27.34
CA GLU A 134 -25.69 4.47 28.71
C GLU A 134 -26.22 5.91 28.77
N GLN A 135 -25.99 6.74 27.74
CA GLN A 135 -26.56 8.09 27.66
C GLN A 135 -28.07 8.11 27.39
N PHE A 136 -28.68 7.00 26.98
CA PHE A 136 -30.12 6.91 26.73
C PHE A 136 -30.91 6.32 27.91
N GLU A 137 -30.23 5.78 28.93
CA GLU A 137 -30.86 5.37 30.19
C GLU A 137 -30.91 6.54 31.20
N SER A 138 -31.95 7.37 31.01
CA SER A 138 -32.54 8.34 31.95
C SER A 138 -31.74 9.61 32.36
N PRO A 139 -32.38 10.80 32.38
CA PRO A 139 -31.77 12.01 32.93
C PRO A 139 -31.65 11.89 34.47
N PRO A 140 -30.52 12.30 35.08
CA PRO A 140 -30.33 12.21 36.52
C PRO A 140 -31.30 13.14 37.25
N THR A 141 -32.10 12.56 38.16
CA THR A 141 -32.93 13.29 39.13
C THR A 141 -32.07 13.68 40.34
N GLU A 142 -32.34 14.87 40.88
CA GLU A 142 -31.49 15.70 41.75
C GLU A 142 -31.28 15.20 43.21
N THR A 143 -31.12 13.90 43.45
CA THR A 143 -31.09 13.35 44.83
C THR A 143 -29.96 12.37 45.19
N ASP A 144 -28.90 12.20 44.39
CA ASP A 144 -27.81 11.27 44.75
C ASP A 144 -26.59 11.94 45.42
N PRO A 145 -26.01 11.36 46.49
CA PRO A 145 -25.07 12.07 47.38
C PRO A 145 -23.64 12.09 46.84
N LEU A 146 -22.93 13.19 47.09
CA LEU A 146 -21.68 13.57 46.41
C LEU A 146 -20.37 13.03 47.02
N LEU A 147 -20.37 12.10 47.98
CA LEU A 147 -19.16 11.47 48.52
C LEU A 147 -19.40 10.02 49.01
N PRO A 148 -18.53 9.04 48.68
CA PRO A 148 -18.60 7.70 49.26
C PRO A 148 -18.07 7.71 50.70
N ALA A 149 -18.92 7.36 51.66
CA ALA A 149 -18.51 7.10 53.04
C ALA A 149 -18.10 5.63 53.20
N GLY A 150 -16.89 5.36 53.69
CA GLY A 150 -16.53 4.04 54.22
C GLY A 150 -15.09 3.61 54.04
N SER A 151 -14.16 4.18 54.79
CA SER A 151 -12.84 3.61 55.07
C SER A 151 -12.85 2.91 56.43
N ALA A 152 -12.70 1.57 56.50
CA ALA A 152 -12.15 0.87 57.67
C ALA A 152 -11.86 -0.64 57.43
N SER A 153 -10.56 -0.93 57.28
CA SER A 153 -9.78 -1.96 58.01
C SER A 153 -9.77 -3.47 57.63
N VAL A 154 -8.52 -3.98 57.62
CA VAL A 154 -7.99 -5.35 57.90
C VAL A 154 -7.56 -6.26 56.72
N ASN A 155 -6.23 -6.33 56.52
CA ASN A 155 -5.43 -7.38 55.84
C ASN A 155 -5.07 -8.52 56.83
N PRO A 156 -4.32 -9.60 56.47
CA PRO A 156 -4.21 -10.43 55.24
C PRO A 156 -4.22 -11.97 55.54
N THR A 157 -4.41 -12.85 54.55
CA THR A 157 -3.74 -14.19 54.45
C THR A 157 -4.05 -14.91 53.12
N SER A 158 -3.13 -15.80 52.74
CA SER A 158 -2.87 -16.47 51.47
C SER A 158 -3.90 -17.50 50.97
N ASP A 159 -4.16 -17.51 49.66
CA ASP A 159 -3.77 -18.58 48.71
C ASP A 159 -4.70 -18.66 47.47
N ASN A 160 -4.09 -18.51 46.29
CA ASN A 160 -4.42 -19.05 44.96
C ASN A 160 -5.89 -19.21 44.50
N LEU A 161 -6.28 -18.47 43.46
CA LEU A 161 -6.60 -19.02 42.11
C LEU A 161 -7.01 -17.90 41.13
N ASN A 162 -6.28 -17.84 40.02
CA ASN A 162 -6.52 -16.99 38.86
C ASN A 162 -7.81 -17.37 38.13
N SER A 163 -8.63 -16.38 37.77
CA SER A 163 -9.21 -16.24 36.42
C SER A 163 -9.98 -14.93 36.31
N ASP A 164 -9.67 -14.18 35.26
CA ASP A 164 -10.54 -13.16 34.64
C ASP A 164 -10.56 -11.75 35.24
N THR A 165 -9.38 -11.14 35.36
CA THR A 165 -9.27 -9.70 35.12
C THR A 165 -9.07 -9.46 33.63
N ILE A 166 -10.12 -8.99 32.97
CA ILE A 166 -10.13 -8.48 31.61
C ILE A 166 -8.99 -7.48 31.49
N ASN A 167 -7.97 -7.85 30.69
CA ASN A 167 -6.82 -7.02 30.40
C ASN A 167 -7.29 -5.68 29.82
N ALA A 168 -7.25 -4.62 30.62
CA ALA A 168 -7.20 -3.26 30.11
C ALA A 168 -5.93 -3.17 29.25
N GLU A 169 -6.10 -3.16 27.92
CA GLU A 169 -5.03 -3.10 26.94
C GLU A 169 -4.34 -1.73 27.07
N VAL A 170 -3.30 -1.65 27.89
CA VAL A 170 -2.40 -0.49 27.99
C VAL A 170 -1.79 -0.28 26.60
N THR A 171 -2.31 0.69 25.84
CA THR A 171 -1.71 1.07 24.57
C THR A 171 -0.29 1.60 24.82
N PRO A 172 0.77 0.93 24.35
CA PRO A 172 2.13 1.39 24.60
C PRO A 172 2.36 2.75 23.94
N SER A 173 3.13 3.61 24.61
CA SER A 173 3.47 4.95 24.12
C SER A 173 4.27 4.88 22.82
N PHE A 174 4.08 5.83 21.89
CA PHE A 174 4.65 5.81 20.53
C PHE A 174 6.17 5.49 20.46
N LEU A 175 6.92 5.92 21.47
CA LEU A 175 8.36 5.69 21.57
C LEU A 175 8.72 4.29 22.11
N GLU A 176 7.85 3.68 22.90
CA GLU A 176 8.04 2.32 23.45
C GLU A 176 7.84 1.24 22.37
N LEU A 177 7.18 1.58 21.26
CA LEU A 177 7.08 0.69 20.11
C LEU A 177 8.41 0.49 19.35
N PHE A 178 9.41 1.35 19.56
CA PHE A 178 10.73 1.26 18.90
C PHE A 178 11.65 0.17 19.48
N THR A 179 11.08 -1.01 19.75
CA THR A 179 11.85 -2.19 20.16
C THR A 179 12.85 -2.61 19.06
N PRO A 180 13.99 -3.25 19.42
CA PRO A 180 14.98 -3.71 18.44
C PRO A 180 14.37 -4.60 17.33
N LYS A 181 13.38 -5.43 17.66
CA LYS A 181 12.65 -6.26 16.69
C LYS A 181 11.82 -5.43 15.71
N VAL A 182 11.10 -4.42 16.22
CA VAL A 182 10.28 -3.52 15.39
C VAL A 182 11.15 -2.65 14.48
N ARG A 183 12.31 -2.18 14.96
CA ARG A 183 13.29 -1.44 14.12
C ARG A 183 13.77 -2.26 12.92
N ILE A 184 14.12 -3.53 13.12
CA ILE A 184 14.55 -4.42 12.03
C ILE A 184 13.38 -4.69 11.06
N ALA A 185 12.16 -4.85 11.55
CA ALA A 185 10.98 -5.02 10.71
C ALA A 185 10.67 -3.75 9.88
N LEU A 186 10.76 -2.57 10.49
CA LEU A 186 10.62 -1.27 9.82
C LEU A 186 11.68 -1.06 8.73
N LEU A 187 12.93 -1.42 9.01
CA LEU A 187 14.02 -1.34 8.04
C LEU A 187 13.79 -2.28 6.86
N ASN A 188 13.40 -3.54 7.11
CA ASN A 188 13.06 -4.47 6.03
C ASN A 188 11.85 -3.97 5.21
N HIS A 189 10.83 -3.41 5.86
CA HIS A 189 9.69 -2.81 5.17
C HIS A 189 10.08 -1.60 4.31
N ALA A 190 10.99 -0.74 4.80
CA ALA A 190 11.54 0.38 4.05
C ALA A 190 12.30 -0.07 2.80
N CYS A 191 13.21 -1.04 2.94
CA CYS A 191 13.96 -1.61 1.83
C CYS A 191 13.04 -2.25 0.79
N LEU A 192 11.98 -2.93 1.25
CA LEU A 192 11.00 -3.50 0.34
C LEU A 192 10.23 -2.43 -0.44
N CYS A 193 9.70 -1.40 0.25
CA CYS A 193 9.01 -0.29 -0.41
C CYS A 193 9.92 0.43 -1.41
N PHE A 194 11.20 0.55 -1.09
CA PHE A 194 12.19 1.11 -2.00
C PHE A 194 12.37 0.24 -3.25
N CYS A 195 12.56 -1.07 -3.10
CA CYS A 195 12.74 -2.00 -4.22
C CYS A 195 11.49 -2.06 -5.12
N ASP A 196 10.30 -2.10 -4.52
CA ASP A 196 9.01 -2.08 -5.21
C ASP A 196 8.86 -0.83 -6.09
N MET A 197 9.05 0.35 -5.51
CA MET A 197 8.92 1.61 -6.25
C MET A 197 10.05 1.84 -7.24
N ALA A 198 11.27 1.40 -6.94
CA ALA A 198 12.38 1.41 -7.89
C ALA A 198 12.06 0.57 -9.13
N TYR A 199 11.51 -0.64 -8.93
CA TYR A 199 11.05 -1.51 -10.01
C TYR A 199 9.99 -0.81 -10.86
N HIS A 200 8.91 -0.29 -10.26
CA HIS A 200 7.86 0.42 -10.97
C HIS A 200 8.34 1.68 -11.71
N ALA A 201 9.31 2.39 -11.14
CA ALA A 201 9.92 3.57 -11.75
C ALA A 201 10.82 3.21 -12.95
N LEU A 202 11.40 2.01 -13.01
CA LEU A 202 12.30 1.61 -14.11
C LEU A 202 11.56 0.99 -15.31
N ILE A 203 10.40 0.37 -15.10
CA ILE A 203 9.62 -0.27 -16.18
C ILE A 203 9.44 0.62 -17.42
N PRO A 204 9.00 1.90 -17.31
CA PRO A 204 8.73 2.72 -18.50
C PRO A 204 9.99 3.14 -19.26
N LEU A 205 11.16 3.04 -18.65
CA LEU A 205 12.42 3.53 -19.22
C LEU A 205 13.13 2.52 -20.11
N THR A 206 12.72 1.26 -20.12
CA THR A 206 13.35 0.22 -20.95
C THR A 206 12.80 0.28 -22.38
N PRO A 207 13.46 0.97 -23.34
CA PRO A 207 12.82 1.34 -24.61
C PRO A 207 12.59 0.14 -25.53
N ARG A 208 13.45 -0.89 -25.40
CA ARG A 208 13.44 -2.10 -26.24
C ARG A 208 12.35 -3.11 -25.86
N HIS A 209 11.66 -2.95 -24.73
CA HIS A 209 10.64 -3.89 -24.24
C HIS A 209 9.22 -3.26 -24.19
N ARG A 210 9.02 -2.08 -24.78
CA ARG A 210 7.81 -1.26 -24.64
C ARG A 210 6.52 -1.92 -25.14
N SER A 211 6.58 -2.76 -26.17
CA SER A 211 5.39 -3.46 -26.72
C SER A 211 5.01 -4.71 -25.90
N HIS A 212 5.98 -5.56 -25.55
CA HIS A 212 5.75 -6.80 -24.80
C HIS A 212 5.40 -6.57 -23.31
N ASN A 213 5.94 -5.50 -22.71
CA ASN A 213 5.65 -5.17 -21.31
C ASN A 213 4.21 -4.69 -21.10
N GLY A 214 3.54 -4.14 -22.12
CA GLY A 214 2.13 -3.72 -22.04
C GLY A 214 1.18 -4.91 -21.86
N LEU A 215 1.42 -6.00 -22.60
CA LEU A 215 0.65 -7.24 -22.50
C LEU A 215 0.94 -8.00 -21.20
N MET A 216 2.22 -8.11 -20.80
CA MET A 216 2.60 -8.66 -19.49
C MET A 216 1.95 -7.90 -18.32
N ARG A 217 1.80 -6.57 -18.42
CA ARG A 217 1.11 -5.75 -17.40
C ARG A 217 -0.37 -6.08 -17.23
N ASN A 218 -1.06 -6.47 -18.30
CA ASN A 218 -2.47 -6.87 -18.23
C ASN A 218 -2.60 -8.31 -17.72
N LEU A 219 -1.74 -9.23 -18.19
CA LEU A 219 -1.69 -10.61 -17.71
C LEU A 219 -1.27 -10.76 -16.24
N GLN A 220 -0.37 -9.90 -15.75
CA GLN A 220 0.03 -9.85 -14.33
C GLN A 220 -1.10 -9.48 -13.38
N ARG A 221 -2.14 -8.79 -13.87
CA ARG A 221 -3.21 -8.24 -13.02
C ARG A 221 -4.42 -9.15 -12.88
N ASP A 222 -4.67 -10.04 -13.85
CA ASP A 222 -5.93 -10.78 -13.90
C ASP A 222 -5.88 -12.21 -13.33
N HIS A 223 -4.71 -12.85 -13.21
CA HIS A 223 -4.66 -14.32 -13.13
C HIS A 223 -4.29 -14.98 -11.78
N THR A 224 -4.24 -14.28 -10.64
CA THR A 224 -3.72 -14.90 -9.40
C THR A 224 -4.63 -14.74 -8.17
N SER A 225 -5.94 -14.95 -8.31
CA SER A 225 -6.85 -14.97 -7.14
C SER A 225 -6.91 -16.31 -6.37
N PRO A 226 -6.86 -17.53 -6.99
CA PRO A 226 -7.04 -18.77 -6.23
C PRO A 226 -5.75 -19.34 -5.62
N ILE A 227 -4.62 -19.26 -6.33
CA ILE A 227 -3.32 -19.82 -5.87
C ILE A 227 -2.77 -19.07 -4.65
N ARG A 228 -3.04 -17.76 -4.59
CA ARG A 228 -2.60 -16.85 -3.53
C ARG A 228 -3.21 -17.19 -2.16
N ARG A 229 -4.50 -17.54 -2.13
CA ARG A 229 -5.22 -17.96 -0.91
C ARG A 229 -4.69 -19.28 -0.32
N ARG A 230 -4.10 -20.14 -1.15
CA ARG A 230 -3.53 -21.43 -0.72
C ARG A 230 -2.09 -21.29 -0.24
N LEU A 231 -1.29 -20.42 -0.86
CA LEU A 231 0.13 -20.26 -0.52
C LEU A 231 0.36 -19.45 0.78
N ILE A 232 -0.45 -18.42 1.04
CA ILE A 232 -0.35 -17.59 2.26
C ILE A 232 -0.58 -18.42 3.54
N ARG A 233 -1.46 -19.44 3.49
CA ARG A 233 -1.76 -20.30 4.63
C ARG A 233 -0.62 -21.27 5.00
N TYR A 234 0.32 -21.51 4.09
CA TYR A 234 1.46 -22.42 4.33
C TYR A 234 2.78 -21.70 4.64
N PHE A 235 2.90 -20.41 4.33
CA PHE A 235 4.15 -19.67 4.46
C PHE A 235 4.15 -18.78 5.71
N GLY A 236 5.04 -19.08 6.66
CA GLY A 236 5.32 -18.19 7.79
C GLY A 236 5.89 -16.84 7.34
N ALA A 237 5.67 -15.78 8.14
CA ALA A 237 6.02 -14.39 7.79
C ALA A 237 7.47 -14.23 7.28
N ARG A 238 8.44 -14.87 7.96
CA ARG A 238 9.86 -14.84 7.53
C ARG A 238 10.07 -15.41 6.13
N ARG A 239 9.38 -16.50 5.77
CA ARG A 239 9.51 -17.10 4.44
C ARG A 239 8.89 -16.21 3.37
N ILE A 240 7.81 -15.48 3.70
CA ILE A 240 7.18 -14.50 2.79
C ILE A 240 8.17 -13.35 2.49
N PHE A 241 8.73 -12.70 3.51
CA PHE A 241 9.72 -11.63 3.31
C PHE A 241 10.97 -12.14 2.55
N THR A 242 11.47 -13.33 2.91
CA THR A 242 12.62 -13.94 2.22
C THR A 242 12.30 -14.18 0.74
N SER A 243 11.12 -14.73 0.44
CA SER A 243 10.69 -14.98 -0.94
C SER A 243 10.54 -13.70 -1.76
N ALA A 244 10.07 -12.60 -1.14
CA ALA A 244 9.92 -11.31 -1.81
C ALA A 244 11.29 -10.71 -2.19
N PHE A 245 12.27 -10.71 -1.29
CA PHE A 245 13.62 -10.21 -1.62
C PHE A 245 14.36 -11.10 -2.62
N VAL A 246 14.17 -12.42 -2.58
CA VAL A 246 14.70 -13.33 -3.61
C VAL A 246 14.06 -13.02 -4.97
N ALA A 247 12.76 -12.75 -5.00
CA ALA A 247 12.08 -12.34 -6.23
C ALA A 247 12.60 -10.98 -6.76
N TYR A 248 12.77 -9.96 -5.91
CA TYR A 248 13.35 -8.67 -6.31
C TYR A 248 14.77 -8.83 -6.84
N PHE A 249 15.60 -9.60 -6.15
CA PHE A 249 16.95 -9.91 -6.61
C PHE A 249 16.93 -10.61 -7.97
N GLY A 250 16.11 -11.64 -8.15
CA GLY A 250 15.97 -12.36 -9.42
C GLY A 250 15.53 -11.45 -10.55
N VAL A 251 14.54 -10.58 -10.32
CA VAL A 251 14.06 -9.60 -11.30
C VAL A 251 15.17 -8.61 -11.68
N PHE A 252 15.90 -8.02 -10.71
CA PHE A 252 16.96 -7.07 -11.01
C PHE A 252 18.18 -7.71 -11.66
N ALA A 253 18.56 -8.93 -11.26
CA ALA A 253 19.69 -9.66 -11.86
C ALA A 253 19.39 -10.15 -13.28
N THR A 254 18.13 -10.46 -13.60
CA THR A 254 17.74 -10.94 -14.93
C THR A 254 17.63 -9.81 -15.96
N TYR A 255 17.48 -8.54 -15.56
CA TYR A 255 17.38 -7.40 -16.49
C TYR A 255 18.64 -7.19 -17.37
N PRO A 256 19.87 -7.17 -16.82
CA PRO A 256 21.09 -7.13 -17.62
C PRO A 256 21.19 -8.34 -18.56
N LEU A 257 20.84 -9.55 -18.08
CA LEU A 257 20.89 -10.78 -18.87
C LEU A 257 19.93 -10.73 -20.06
N LEU A 258 18.69 -10.31 -19.83
CA LEU A 258 17.69 -10.10 -20.87
C LEU A 258 18.21 -9.13 -21.95
N SER A 259 18.92 -8.08 -21.55
CA SER A 259 19.48 -7.11 -22.48
C SER A 259 20.63 -7.64 -23.34
N ILE A 260 21.41 -8.60 -22.81
CA ILE A 260 22.51 -9.24 -23.53
C ILE A 260 21.94 -10.23 -24.54
N LEU A 261 20.97 -11.05 -24.11
CA LEU A 261 20.29 -12.02 -24.98
C LEU A 261 19.52 -11.31 -26.10
N ALA A 262 18.76 -10.27 -25.78
CA ALA A 262 18.03 -9.48 -26.79
C ALA A 262 18.97 -8.80 -27.80
N ARG A 263 20.19 -8.44 -27.38
CA ARG A 263 21.21 -7.87 -28.27
C ARG A 263 21.87 -8.91 -29.17
N ARG A 264 22.00 -10.16 -28.72
CA ARG A 264 22.58 -11.25 -29.54
C ARG A 264 21.63 -11.75 -30.62
N ALA A 265 20.35 -11.89 -30.29
CA ALA A 265 19.38 -12.53 -31.17
C ALA A 265 18.68 -11.59 -32.15
N GLY A 266 18.51 -10.30 -31.79
CA GLY A 266 17.67 -9.36 -32.54
C GLY A 266 16.17 -9.72 -32.57
N HIS A 267 15.81 -10.93 -32.13
CA HIS A 267 14.47 -11.50 -32.07
C HIS A 267 14.19 -12.11 -30.68
N VAL A 268 12.93 -12.50 -30.44
CA VAL A 268 12.51 -13.16 -29.21
C VAL A 268 12.83 -14.65 -29.30
N ASP A 269 14.06 -15.03 -28.92
CA ASP A 269 14.47 -16.43 -28.81
C ASP A 269 13.82 -17.14 -27.62
N ALA A 270 13.81 -18.48 -27.62
CA ALA A 270 13.33 -19.31 -26.52
C ALA A 270 13.97 -18.94 -25.17
N ALA A 271 15.26 -18.56 -25.17
CA ALA A 271 15.96 -18.09 -23.98
C ALA A 271 15.40 -16.76 -23.42
N VAL A 272 14.98 -15.84 -24.30
CA VAL A 272 14.32 -14.58 -23.91
C VAL A 272 12.95 -14.88 -23.29
N ILE A 273 12.19 -15.82 -23.87
CA ILE A 273 10.89 -16.25 -23.35
C ILE A 273 11.05 -16.88 -21.95
N VAL A 274 12.04 -17.76 -21.75
CA VAL A 274 12.32 -18.37 -20.44
C VAL A 274 12.65 -17.32 -19.38
N VAL A 275 13.46 -16.31 -19.73
CA VAL A 275 13.77 -15.21 -18.80
C VAL A 275 12.53 -14.37 -18.48
N LEU A 276 11.66 -14.11 -19.47
CA LEU A 276 10.40 -13.40 -19.26
C LEU A 276 9.43 -14.20 -18.38
N VAL A 277 9.33 -15.53 -18.56
CA VAL A 277 8.52 -16.41 -17.70
C VAL A 277 9.06 -16.45 -16.28
N CYS A 278 10.38 -16.51 -16.11
CA CYS A 278 11.03 -16.42 -14.80
C CYS A 278 10.75 -15.08 -14.10
N GLN A 279 10.76 -13.98 -14.87
CA GLN A 279 10.43 -12.65 -14.38
C GLN A 279 8.95 -12.54 -13.96
N LEU A 280 8.03 -13.11 -14.75
CA LEU A 280 6.60 -13.21 -14.40
C LEU A 280 6.40 -13.97 -13.08
N SER A 281 7.02 -15.14 -12.94
CA SER A 281 6.96 -15.95 -11.72
C SER A 281 7.46 -15.17 -10.49
N SER A 282 8.57 -14.45 -10.65
CA SER A 282 9.15 -13.65 -9.57
C SER A 282 8.25 -12.46 -9.18
N SER A 283 7.70 -11.75 -10.16
CA SER A 283 6.75 -10.66 -9.88
C SER A 283 5.45 -11.15 -9.25
N CYS A 284 4.98 -12.35 -9.57
CA CYS A 284 3.84 -12.96 -8.88
C CYS A 284 4.08 -13.09 -7.38
N MET A 285 5.29 -13.44 -6.95
CA MET A 285 5.65 -13.56 -5.52
C MET A 285 5.67 -12.22 -4.78
N MET A 286 5.99 -11.11 -5.46
CA MET A 286 5.97 -9.76 -4.84
C MET A 286 4.56 -9.34 -4.40
N PHE A 287 3.56 -9.58 -5.24
CA PHE A 287 2.16 -9.26 -4.94
C PHE A 287 1.58 -10.06 -3.75
N ILE A 288 2.19 -11.20 -3.41
CA ILE A 288 1.77 -12.03 -2.28
C ILE A 288 2.09 -11.32 -0.96
N MET A 289 3.20 -10.60 -0.89
CA MET A 289 3.60 -9.89 0.33
C MET A 289 2.65 -8.74 0.67
N ASP A 290 2.20 -7.97 -0.31
CA ASP A 290 1.21 -6.90 -0.09
C ASP A 290 -0.13 -7.42 0.47
N SER A 291 -0.40 -8.71 0.24
CA SER A 291 -1.61 -9.40 0.69
C SER A 291 -1.48 -10.05 2.08
N ALA A 292 -0.28 -10.13 2.65
CA ALA A 292 -0.05 -10.87 3.89
C ALA A 292 -0.67 -10.15 5.11
N PRO A 293 -1.56 -10.81 5.88
CA PRO A 293 -2.17 -10.22 7.07
C PRO A 293 -1.16 -10.13 8.21
N ASN A 294 -0.89 -8.92 8.68
CA ASN A 294 -0.02 -8.67 9.84
C ASN A 294 -0.87 -8.75 11.12
N HIS A 295 -0.79 -9.87 11.84
CA HIS A 295 -1.87 -10.29 12.74
C HIS A 295 -1.78 -9.81 14.20
N ARG A 296 -0.84 -8.93 14.60
CA ARG A 296 -0.58 -8.75 16.04
C ARG A 296 -0.23 -7.37 16.61
N ILE A 297 -0.13 -6.27 15.84
CA ILE A 297 0.05 -4.93 16.45
C ILE A 297 -0.64 -3.87 15.60
N VAL A 298 -1.78 -3.40 16.07
CA VAL A 298 -2.94 -3.40 15.17
C VAL A 298 -3.19 -2.02 14.51
N GLY A 299 -2.55 -0.92 14.94
CA GLY A 299 -2.82 0.43 14.39
C GLY A 299 -1.59 1.34 14.32
N SER A 300 -0.93 1.57 15.46
CA SER A 300 0.21 2.48 15.54
C SER A 300 1.42 1.97 14.75
N VAL A 301 1.72 0.66 14.80
CA VAL A 301 2.79 0.04 13.99
C VAL A 301 2.45 0.07 12.50
N THR A 302 1.19 -0.15 12.15
CA THR A 302 0.72 -0.04 10.75
C THR A 302 0.89 1.38 10.24
N GLY A 303 0.51 2.39 11.04
CA GLY A 303 0.71 3.79 10.72
C GLY A 303 2.20 4.12 10.55
N LEU A 304 3.04 3.73 11.50
CA LEU A 304 4.49 3.94 11.46
C LEU A 304 5.14 3.28 10.23
N SER A 305 4.76 2.03 9.93
CA SER A 305 5.24 1.31 8.74
C SER A 305 4.80 2.02 7.45
N GLN A 306 3.57 2.54 7.39
CA GLN A 306 3.10 3.30 6.23
C GLN A 306 3.78 4.65 6.08
N MET A 307 4.10 5.33 7.18
CA MET A 307 4.87 6.57 7.15
C MET A 307 6.27 6.32 6.56
N VAL A 308 6.98 5.32 7.10
CA VAL A 308 8.29 4.91 6.58
C VAL A 308 8.19 4.50 5.12
N GLY A 309 7.22 3.64 4.78
CA GLY A 309 6.97 3.22 3.42
C GLY A 309 6.73 4.41 2.48
N THR A 310 5.95 5.41 2.88
CA THR A 310 5.65 6.60 2.07
C THR A 310 6.89 7.45 1.79
N VAL A 311 7.77 7.62 2.77
CA VAL A 311 9.07 8.30 2.58
C VAL A 311 9.90 7.59 1.51
N PHE A 312 10.07 6.27 1.65
CA PHE A 312 10.84 5.50 0.68
C PHE A 312 10.17 5.42 -0.70
N ARG A 313 8.83 5.43 -0.75
CA ARG A 313 8.07 5.49 -2.02
C ARG A 313 8.30 6.81 -2.77
N GLY A 314 8.47 7.92 -2.04
CA GLY A 314 8.81 9.22 -2.65
C GLY A 314 10.25 9.29 -3.14
N ILE A 315 11.19 8.75 -2.36
CA ILE A 315 12.63 8.82 -2.64
C ILE A 315 13.06 7.82 -3.73
N ALA A 316 12.51 6.62 -3.75
CA ALA A 316 12.97 5.53 -4.61
C ALA A 316 12.94 5.85 -6.12
N PRO A 317 11.89 6.49 -6.68
CA PRO A 317 11.88 6.90 -8.07
C PRO A 317 12.95 7.96 -8.38
N VAL A 318 13.18 8.92 -7.48
CA VAL A 318 14.19 9.98 -7.68
C VAL A 318 15.59 9.36 -7.71
N ILE A 319 15.92 8.52 -6.72
CA ILE A 319 17.24 7.88 -6.65
C ILE A 319 17.45 6.95 -7.85
N SER A 320 16.49 6.07 -8.14
CA SER A 320 16.64 5.05 -9.17
C SER A 320 16.58 5.61 -10.60
N ARG A 321 15.70 6.59 -10.85
CA ARG A 321 15.39 7.11 -12.19
C ARG A 321 16.26 8.31 -12.56
N THR A 322 16.27 9.34 -11.73
CA THR A 322 16.94 10.62 -12.08
C THR A 322 18.43 10.62 -11.76
N SER A 323 18.87 9.87 -10.74
CA SER A 323 20.29 9.80 -10.40
C SER A 323 20.94 8.57 -11.03
N LEU A 324 20.55 7.37 -10.58
CA LEU A 324 21.22 6.13 -10.98
C LEU A 324 21.07 5.83 -12.48
N PHE A 325 19.85 5.85 -13.02
CA PHE A 325 19.63 5.54 -14.44
C PHE A 325 20.21 6.59 -15.37
N ALA A 326 20.04 7.87 -15.07
CA ALA A 326 20.63 8.95 -15.86
C ALA A 326 22.16 8.86 -15.88
N VAL A 327 22.80 8.64 -14.73
CA VAL A 327 24.27 8.48 -14.64
C VAL A 327 24.73 7.21 -15.37
N SER A 328 24.03 6.09 -15.19
CA SER A 328 24.37 4.83 -15.85
C SER A 328 24.33 4.95 -17.38
N VAL A 329 23.32 5.62 -17.93
CA VAL A 329 23.19 5.84 -19.37
C VAL A 329 24.20 6.89 -19.86
N LYS A 330 24.38 8.00 -19.15
CA LYS A 330 25.28 9.10 -19.55
C LYS A 330 26.73 8.66 -19.64
N HIS A 331 27.22 7.88 -18.68
CA HIS A 331 28.59 7.39 -18.65
C HIS A 331 28.77 6.03 -19.35
N ASN A 332 27.70 5.47 -19.91
CA ASN A 332 27.67 4.14 -20.53
C ASN A 332 28.28 3.03 -19.63
N ILE A 333 28.13 3.19 -18.32
CA ILE A 333 28.71 2.26 -17.34
C ILE A 333 27.90 0.97 -17.40
N VAL A 334 28.58 -0.12 -17.74
CA VAL A 334 27.97 -1.46 -17.96
C VAL A 334 26.83 -1.40 -18.97
N GLY A 335 27.00 -0.64 -20.06
CA GLY A 335 25.99 -0.56 -21.12
C GLY A 335 24.68 0.12 -20.73
N GLY A 336 24.66 0.89 -19.63
CA GLY A 336 23.44 1.53 -19.10
C GLY A 336 22.68 0.71 -18.05
N TYR A 337 23.26 -0.38 -17.54
CA TYR A 337 22.60 -1.33 -16.63
C TYR A 337 23.11 -1.28 -15.18
N LEU A 338 23.99 -0.34 -14.84
CA LEU A 338 24.54 -0.18 -13.49
C LEU A 338 23.45 -0.08 -12.41
N VAL A 339 22.32 0.55 -12.74
CA VAL A 339 21.17 0.70 -11.83
C VAL A 339 20.66 -0.65 -11.34
N TYR A 340 20.54 -1.62 -12.25
CA TYR A 340 20.00 -2.94 -11.92
C TYR A 340 20.96 -3.72 -11.03
N ILE A 341 22.27 -3.55 -11.23
CA ILE A 341 23.30 -4.15 -10.37
C ILE A 341 23.21 -3.54 -8.96
N ILE A 342 23.13 -2.22 -8.85
CA ILE A 342 23.01 -1.53 -7.55
C ILE A 342 21.73 -1.95 -6.82
N LEU A 343 20.59 -2.04 -7.52
CA LEU A 343 19.34 -2.50 -6.94
C LEU A 343 19.37 -3.99 -6.55
N ALA A 344 20.08 -4.83 -7.31
CA ALA A 344 20.32 -6.22 -6.92
C ALA A 344 21.18 -6.31 -5.65
N CYS A 345 22.22 -5.50 -5.52
CA CYS A 345 23.04 -5.41 -4.30
C CYS A 345 22.21 -4.94 -3.10
N ILE A 346 21.37 -3.93 -3.27
CA ILE A 346 20.46 -3.44 -2.21
C ILE A 346 19.47 -4.55 -1.81
N SER A 347 18.90 -5.26 -2.78
CA SER A 347 17.98 -6.38 -2.53
C SER A 347 18.66 -7.54 -1.80
N TYR A 348 19.92 -7.85 -2.15
CA TYR A 348 20.72 -8.86 -1.47
C TYR A 348 21.09 -8.45 -0.03
N GLY A 349 21.45 -7.18 0.19
CA GLY A 349 21.67 -6.64 1.52
C GLY A 349 20.40 -6.74 2.39
N ALA A 350 19.25 -6.36 1.83
CA ALA A 350 17.96 -6.48 2.51
C ALA A 350 17.58 -7.95 2.79
N LEU A 351 17.90 -8.88 1.88
CA LEU A 351 17.75 -10.31 2.11
C LEU A 351 18.56 -10.78 3.33
N ARG A 352 19.82 -10.36 3.46
CA ARG A 352 20.65 -10.67 4.63
C ARG A 352 20.05 -10.10 5.92
N CYS A 353 19.55 -8.86 5.89
CA CYS A 353 18.81 -8.25 7.00
C CYS A 353 17.48 -8.94 7.32
N THR A 354 16.88 -9.62 6.35
CA THR A 354 15.68 -10.44 6.57
C THR A 354 16.01 -11.74 7.29
N LEU A 355 17.17 -12.34 7.00
CA LEU A 355 17.62 -13.59 7.62
C LEU A 355 17.99 -13.42 9.11
N THR A 356 18.26 -12.19 9.56
CA THR A 356 18.49 -11.87 10.98
C THR A 356 17.20 -11.64 11.77
N LEU A 357 16.02 -11.69 11.14
CA LEU A 357 14.77 -11.64 11.90
C LEU A 357 14.67 -12.87 12.83
N PRO A 358 14.46 -12.65 14.14
CA PRO A 358 14.26 -13.73 15.08
C PRO A 358 13.03 -14.55 14.68
N LEU A 359 13.18 -15.87 14.72
CA LEU A 359 12.10 -16.84 14.54
C LEU A 359 11.09 -16.56 15.66
N ALA A 360 9.88 -16.14 15.29
CA ALA A 360 8.73 -16.11 16.18
C ALA A 360 7.85 -17.31 15.87
#